data_AF-A0A972WLW0-F1
#
_entry.id   AF-A0A972WLW0-F1
#
_cell.length_a   1.000
_cell.length_b   1.000
_cell.length_c   1.000
_cell.angle_alpha   90.00
_cell.angle_beta   90.00
_cell.angle_gamma   90.00
#
_symmetry.space_group_name_H-M   'P 1'
#
loop_
_entity.id
_entity.type
_entity.pdbx_description
1 polymer ?
#
loop_
_entity_poly.entity_id
_entity_poly.type
_entity_poly.pdbx_seq_one_letter_code
_entity_poly.pdbx_strand_id
1 'polypeptide(L)'
;MNFKSIKAPLWGAVGGAIVMAIVGFSWGGWVTENKASIMSAQAADIAVLARLTPICVSQYRQDTDKVEKLAAFKELNNWDKGAYVSDQGWSLIPGEKETDSNVSRDCALALSELTG
;
A
#
# COMPACT_ATOMS: atom_id res chain seq x y z
N MET A 1 29.47 10.73 -46.41
CA MET A 1 29.40 9.55 -45.52
C MET A 1 28.50 8.48 -46.12
N ASN A 2 28.97 7.23 -46.18
CA ASN A 2 28.21 6.10 -46.75
C ASN A 2 27.12 5.61 -45.78
N PHE A 3 25.87 6.00 -46.00
CA PHE A 3 24.73 5.59 -45.18
C PHE A 3 24.47 4.07 -45.18
N LYS A 4 24.96 3.32 -46.17
CA LYS A 4 24.67 1.88 -46.31
C LYS A 4 25.42 1.03 -45.28
N SER A 5 26.67 1.36 -44.96
CA SER A 5 27.50 0.61 -44.00
C SER A 5 27.13 0.89 -42.54
N ILE A 6 26.45 2.01 -42.25
CA ILE A 6 26.02 2.39 -40.89
C ILE A 6 24.69 1.71 -40.51
N LYS A 7 23.86 1.35 -41.50
CA LYS A 7 22.56 0.71 -41.26
C LYS A 7 22.69 -0.68 -40.62
N ALA A 8 23.64 -1.50 -41.08
CA ALA A 8 23.84 -2.86 -40.56
C ALA A 8 24.18 -2.91 -39.06
N PRO A 9 25.16 -2.15 -38.53
CA PRO A 9 25.43 -2.12 -37.10
C PRO A 9 24.30 -1.46 -36.28
N LEU A 10 23.58 -0.49 -36.86
CA LEU A 10 22.44 0.15 -36.19
C LEU A 10 21.31 -0.86 -35.89
N TRP A 11 20.98 -1.72 -36.86
CA TRP A 11 19.97 -2.78 -36.66
C TRP A 11 20.41 -3.83 -35.63
N GLY A 12 21.71 -4.15 -35.58
CA GLY A 12 22.28 -5.02 -34.54
C GLY A 12 22.18 -4.42 -33.13
N ALA A 13 22.45 -3.11 -32.99
CA ALA A 13 22.32 -2.40 -31.71
C ALA A 13 20.87 -2.37 -31.20
N VAL A 14 19.89 -2.15 -32.09
CA VAL A 14 18.47 -2.20 -31.74
C VAL A 14 18.08 -3.60 -31.24
N GLY A 15 18.49 -4.65 -31.96
CA GLY A 15 18.23 -6.04 -31.54
C GLY A 15 18.84 -6.36 -30.17
N GLY A 16 20.11 -5.96 -29.95
CA GLY A 16 20.80 -6.15 -28.67
C GLY A 16 20.12 -5.42 -27.50
N ALA A 17 19.67 -4.19 -27.72
CA ALA A 17 18.95 -3.42 -26.70
C ALA A 17 17.63 -4.08 -26.28
N ILE A 18 16.88 -4.64 -27.24
CA ILE A 18 15.63 -5.36 -26.96
C ILE A 18 15.91 -6.61 -26.13
N VAL A 19 16.90 -7.42 -26.53
CA VAL A 19 17.27 -8.64 -25.79
C VAL A 19 17.71 -8.30 -24.37
N MET A 20 18.54 -7.27 -24.20
CA MET A 20 18.99 -6.80 -22.89
C MET A 20 17.80 -6.35 -22.02
N ALA A 21 16.86 -5.58 -22.58
CA ALA A 21 15.67 -5.14 -21.86
C ALA A 21 14.83 -6.35 -21.41
N ILE A 22 14.56 -7.32 -22.29
CA ILE A 22 13.77 -8.52 -21.93
C ILE A 22 14.42 -9.27 -20.76
N VAL A 23 15.72 -9.53 -20.84
CA VAL A 23 16.46 -10.23 -19.77
C VAL A 23 16.45 -9.40 -18.48
N GLY A 24 16.70 -8.09 -18.59
CA GLY A 24 16.71 -7.17 -17.45
C GLY A 24 15.37 -7.09 -16.72
N PHE A 25 14.28 -6.92 -17.46
CA PHE A 25 12.92 -6.80 -16.89
C PHE A 25 12.33 -8.15 -16.45
N SER A 26 12.75 -9.28 -17.03
CA SER A 26 12.20 -10.60 -16.67
C SER A 26 12.94 -11.25 -15.50
N TRP A 27 14.28 -11.16 -15.47
CA TRP A 27 15.12 -11.81 -14.46
C TRP A 27 16.07 -10.86 -13.73
N GLY A 28 16.55 -9.82 -14.40
CA GLY A 28 17.48 -8.86 -13.83
C GLY A 28 16.88 -7.91 -12.78
N GLY A 29 15.57 -8.00 -12.53
CA GLY A 29 14.87 -7.12 -11.57
C GLY A 29 14.83 -5.66 -12.00
N TRP A 30 15.02 -5.36 -13.29
CA TRP A 30 14.93 -3.99 -13.79
C TRP A 30 13.50 -3.49 -13.62
N VAL A 31 13.37 -2.27 -13.13
CA VAL A 31 12.11 -1.55 -13.01
C VAL A 31 12.28 -0.18 -13.65
N THR A 32 11.23 0.34 -14.24
CA THR A 32 11.25 1.73 -14.72
C THR A 32 11.18 2.67 -13.52
N GLU A 33 11.73 3.88 -13.65
CA GLU A 33 11.73 4.90 -12.59
C GLU A 33 10.33 5.12 -11.99
N ASN A 34 9.31 5.24 -12.84
CA ASN A 34 7.92 5.40 -12.38
C ASN A 34 7.40 4.18 -11.60
N LYS A 35 7.81 2.96 -11.96
CA LYS A 35 7.43 1.77 -11.19
C LYS A 35 8.19 1.71 -9.87
N ALA A 36 9.47 2.08 -9.87
CA ALA A 36 10.30 2.12 -8.67
C ALA A 36 9.74 3.11 -7.63
N SER A 37 9.30 4.30 -8.06
CA SER A 37 8.73 5.32 -7.17
C SER A 37 7.36 4.91 -6.60
N ILE A 38 6.49 4.30 -7.41
CA ILE A 38 5.20 3.78 -6.94
C ILE A 38 5.43 2.64 -5.95
N MET A 39 6.35 1.72 -6.26
CA MET A 39 6.66 0.59 -5.40
C MET A 39 7.25 1.03 -4.06
N SER A 40 8.14 2.03 -4.06
CA SER A 40 8.73 2.55 -2.82
C SER A 40 7.69 3.28 -1.96
N ALA A 41 6.81 4.08 -2.56
CA ALA A 41 5.70 4.72 -1.85
C ALA A 41 4.75 3.68 -1.23
N GLN A 42 4.35 2.68 -2.00
CA GLN A 42 3.48 1.60 -1.51
C GLN A 42 4.15 0.79 -0.38
N ALA A 43 5.45 0.50 -0.49
CA ALA A 43 6.18 -0.18 0.57
C ALA A 43 6.25 0.64 1.86
N ALA A 44 6.42 1.96 1.74
CA ALA A 44 6.39 2.86 2.88
C ALA A 44 5.01 2.88 3.56
N ASP A 45 3.93 3.00 2.77
CA ASP A 45 2.56 2.97 3.29
C ASP A 45 2.27 1.66 4.02
N ILE A 46 2.60 0.51 3.42
CA ILE A 46 2.43 -0.81 4.05
C ILE A 46 3.21 -0.90 5.37
N ALA A 47 4.46 -0.43 5.39
CA ALA A 47 5.30 -0.48 6.58
C ALA A 47 4.75 0.40 7.70
N VAL A 48 4.22 1.57 7.37
CA VAL A 48 3.55 2.47 8.31
C VAL A 48 2.27 1.82 8.83
N LEU A 49 1.40 1.36 7.94
CA LEU A 49 0.13 0.71 8.30
C LEU A 49 0.34 -0.52 9.19
N ALA A 50 1.34 -1.36 8.88
CA ALA A 50 1.69 -2.52 9.72
C ALA A 50 2.09 -2.16 11.17
N ARG A 51 2.58 -0.93 11.39
CA ARG A 51 2.91 -0.41 12.73
C ARG A 51 1.75 0.32 13.39
N LEU A 52 0.90 0.99 12.60
CA LEU A 52 -0.22 1.77 13.12
C LEU A 52 -1.45 0.91 13.44
N THR A 53 -1.68 -0.18 12.70
CA THR A 53 -2.76 -1.14 12.99
C THR A 53 -2.76 -1.66 14.43
N PRO A 54 -1.63 -2.14 15.02
CA PRO A 54 -1.63 -2.57 16.41
C PRO A 54 -1.88 -1.42 17.40
N ILE A 55 -1.52 -0.17 17.05
CA ILE A 55 -1.88 1.01 17.85
C ILE A 55 -3.39 1.20 17.84
N CYS A 56 -4.03 1.07 16.68
CA CYS A 56 -5.49 1.17 16.59
C CYS A 56 -6.20 0.12 17.44
N VAL A 57 -5.72 -1.13 17.43
CA VAL A 57 -6.24 -2.19 18.30
C VAL A 57 -6.04 -1.84 19.79
N SER A 58 -4.94 -1.18 20.14
CA SER A 58 -4.70 -0.72 21.51
C SER A 58 -5.65 0.40 21.94
N GLN A 59 -5.99 1.31 21.01
CA GLN A 59 -6.97 2.39 21.24
C GLN A 59 -8.36 1.80 21.44
N TYR A 60 -8.78 0.88 20.57
CA TYR A 60 -10.02 0.12 20.72
C TYR A 60 -10.11 -0.58 22.08
N ARG A 61 -9.01 -1.19 22.57
CA ARG A 61 -8.99 -1.87 23.88
C ARG A 61 -9.20 -0.92 25.06
N GLN A 62 -8.76 0.32 24.93
CA GLN A 62 -8.91 1.38 25.92
C GLN A 62 -10.32 1.98 25.93
N ASP A 63 -11.10 1.78 24.86
CA ASP A 63 -12.49 2.23 24.82
C ASP A 63 -13.33 1.51 25.89
N THR A 64 -14.05 2.30 26.68
CA THR A 64 -14.91 1.84 27.76
C THR A 64 -16.10 1.05 27.20
N ASP A 65 -16.62 1.47 26.05
CA ASP A 65 -17.81 0.90 25.41
C ASP A 65 -17.43 -0.04 24.25
N LYS A 66 -16.20 -0.56 24.27
CA LYS A 66 -15.63 -1.41 23.21
C LYS A 66 -16.53 -2.56 22.76
N VAL A 67 -17.25 -3.21 23.68
CA VAL A 67 -18.10 -4.36 23.36
C VAL A 67 -19.32 -3.95 22.53
N GLU A 68 -19.97 -2.86 22.92
CA GLU A 68 -21.16 -2.33 22.23
C GLU A 68 -20.78 -1.75 20.87
N LYS A 69 -19.72 -0.94 20.83
CA LYS A 69 -19.21 -0.33 19.60
C LYS A 69 -18.69 -1.37 18.61
N LEU A 70 -18.09 -2.45 19.10
CA LEU A 70 -17.67 -3.55 18.24
C LEU A 70 -18.86 -4.34 17.69
N ALA A 71 -19.92 -4.52 18.47
CA ALA A 71 -21.15 -5.13 17.97
C ALA A 71 -21.73 -4.30 16.82
N ALA A 72 -21.84 -2.98 17.00
CA ALA A 72 -22.26 -2.07 15.93
C ALA A 72 -21.33 -2.14 14.71
N PHE A 73 -20.01 -2.18 14.91
CA PHE A 73 -19.02 -2.31 13.83
C PHE A 73 -19.22 -3.57 12.98
N LYS A 74 -19.60 -4.70 13.59
CA LYS A 74 -19.83 -5.96 12.86
C LYS A 74 -21.03 -5.90 11.92
N GLU A 75 -22.03 -5.08 12.26
CA GLU A 75 -23.23 -4.91 11.44
C GLU A 75 -23.02 -3.97 10.25
N LEU A 76 -21.94 -3.19 10.27
CA LEU A 76 -21.59 -2.29 9.17
C LEU A 76 -21.10 -3.04 7.93
N ASN A 77 -21.36 -2.45 6.76
CA ASN A 77 -20.78 -2.92 5.52
C ASN A 77 -19.28 -2.54 5.46
N ASN A 78 -18.53 -3.18 4.55
CA ASN A 78 -17.08 -2.95 4.44
C ASN A 78 -16.69 -1.50 4.06
N TRP A 79 -17.60 -0.74 3.45
CA TRP A 79 -17.35 0.65 3.05
C TRP A 79 -17.46 1.60 4.25
N ASP A 80 -18.39 1.36 5.16
CA ASP A 80 -18.69 2.21 6.32
C ASP A 80 -17.75 1.90 7.50
N LYS A 81 -17.21 0.68 7.58
CA LYS A 81 -16.32 0.25 8.66
C LYS A 81 -15.09 1.16 8.85
N GLY A 82 -14.48 1.64 7.76
CA GLY A 82 -13.33 2.55 7.86
C GLY A 82 -13.72 3.91 8.46
N ALA A 83 -14.82 4.50 7.98
CA ALA A 83 -15.34 5.75 8.53
C ALA A 83 -15.71 5.60 10.01
N TYR A 84 -16.38 4.50 10.37
CA TYR A 84 -16.74 4.22 11.76
C TYR A 84 -15.52 4.13 12.69
N VAL A 85 -14.45 3.45 12.28
CA VAL A 85 -13.20 3.36 13.07
C VAL A 85 -12.57 4.73 13.28
N SER A 86 -12.66 5.60 12.26
CA SER A 86 -12.24 7.00 12.36
C SER A 86 -13.12 7.80 13.34
N ASP A 87 -14.44 7.65 13.25
CA ASP A 87 -15.41 8.35 14.11
C ASP A 87 -15.28 7.96 15.58
N GLN A 88 -14.93 6.69 15.84
CA GLN A 88 -14.61 6.23 17.20
C GLN A 88 -13.24 6.72 17.70
N GLY A 89 -12.42 7.32 16.83
CA GLY A 89 -11.06 7.77 17.14
C GLY A 89 -10.07 6.63 17.32
N TRP A 90 -10.41 5.40 16.93
CA TRP A 90 -9.53 4.25 17.12
C TRP A 90 -8.33 4.31 16.17
N SER A 91 -8.51 4.84 14.96
CA SER A 91 -7.41 5.04 13.99
C SER A 91 -6.62 6.34 14.19
N LEU A 92 -6.95 7.15 15.20
CA LEU A 92 -6.20 8.37 15.49
C LEU A 92 -4.85 8.01 16.12
N ILE A 93 -3.77 8.39 15.46
CA ILE A 93 -2.42 8.11 15.92
C ILE A 93 -2.02 9.08 17.03
N PRO A 94 -1.42 8.62 18.13
CA PRO A 94 -0.95 9.51 19.19
C PRO A 94 0.00 10.58 18.66
N GLY A 95 -0.38 11.86 18.81
CA GLY A 95 0.38 13.01 18.32
C GLY A 95 -0.16 13.61 17.01
N GLU A 96 -1.10 12.94 16.34
CA GLU A 96 -1.82 13.48 15.18
C GLU A 96 -3.16 14.11 15.60
N LYS A 97 -3.66 15.03 14.77
CA LYS A 97 -4.93 15.74 15.02
C LYS A 97 -6.10 15.15 14.24
N GLU A 98 -5.81 14.43 13.17
CA GLU A 98 -6.78 13.87 12.23
C GLU A 98 -6.43 12.43 11.94
N THR A 99 -7.42 11.65 11.54
CA THR A 99 -7.28 10.25 11.16
C THR A 99 -6.87 10.14 9.70
N ASP A 100 -5.98 9.21 9.38
CA ASP A 100 -5.68 8.85 8.00
C ASP A 100 -6.68 7.78 7.49
N SER A 101 -7.17 7.96 6.27
CA SER A 101 -8.18 7.07 5.68
C SER A 101 -7.65 5.66 5.40
N ASN A 102 -6.37 5.51 5.03
CA ASN A 102 -5.74 4.20 4.84
C ASN A 102 -5.58 3.50 6.19
N VAL A 103 -5.15 4.23 7.24
CA VAL A 103 -5.04 3.70 8.60
C VAL A 103 -6.41 3.24 9.12
N SER A 104 -7.46 4.02 8.88
CA SER A 104 -8.82 3.70 9.29
C SER A 104 -9.34 2.43 8.61
N ARG A 105 -9.06 2.27 7.31
CA ARG A 105 -9.41 1.06 6.55
C ARG A 105 -8.65 -0.17 7.05
N ASP A 106 -7.34 -0.07 7.23
CA ASP A 106 -6.52 -1.21 7.64
C ASP A 106 -6.82 -1.61 9.09
N CYS A 107 -7.12 -0.64 9.96
CA CYS A 107 -7.61 -0.95 11.28
C CYS A 107 -8.98 -1.64 11.25
N ALA A 108 -9.91 -1.20 10.40
CA ALA A 108 -11.18 -1.89 10.22
C ALA A 108 -11.00 -3.35 9.74
N LEU A 109 -10.02 -3.61 8.87
CA LEU A 109 -9.67 -4.97 8.46
C LEU A 109 -9.15 -5.78 9.65
N ALA A 110 -8.21 -5.25 10.42
CA ALA A 110 -7.66 -5.94 11.59
C ALA A 110 -8.71 -6.21 12.67
N LEU A 111 -9.62 -5.27 12.94
CA LEU A 111 -10.74 -5.50 13.85
C LEU A 111 -11.72 -6.54 13.31
N SER A 112 -11.92 -6.62 12.00
CA SER A 112 -12.73 -7.67 11.39
C SER A 112 -12.07 -9.05 11.55
N GLU A 113 -10.75 -9.17 11.38
CA GLU A 113 -10.00 -10.42 11.58
C GLU A 113 -9.98 -10.87 13.05
N LEU A 114 -9.91 -9.94 14.00
CA LEU A 114 -9.94 -10.25 15.44
C LEU A 114 -11.31 -10.75 15.93
N THR A 115 -12.36 -10.57 15.12
CA THR A 115 -13.74 -10.71 15.59
C THR A 115 -14.63 -11.62 14.75
N GLY A 116 -14.09 -12.16 13.66
CA GLY A 116 -14.60 -13.36 12.97
C GLY A 116 -14.24 -14.63 13.74
#